data_AF-A0A1L3SZQ7-F1
#
_entry.id   AF-A0A1L3SZQ7-F1
#
_cell.length_a   1.000
_cell.length_b   1.000
_cell.length_c   1.000
_cell.angle_alpha   90.00
_cell.angle_beta   90.00
_cell.angle_gamma   90.00
#
_symmetry.space_group_name_H-M   'P 1'
#
loop_
_entity.id
_entity.type
_entity.pdbx_description
1 polymer ?
#
loop_
_entity_poly.entity_id
_entity_poly.type
_entity_poly.pdbx_seq_one_letter_code
_entity_poly.pdbx_strand_id
1 'polypeptide(L)'
;MKMTREQLHDLVWSMPMTEIARKSGVRDQHIARACDGAEVARPRAGYWQKVEHGKSVTRMALANDRYAASDVITIDASGWTIS
;
A
#
# COMPACT_ATOMS: atom_id res chain seq x y z
N MET A 1 -8.47 9.10 -2.07
CA MET A 1 -7.34 8.98 -3.01
C MET A 1 -7.65 7.94 -4.07
N LYS A 2 -7.19 8.16 -5.31
CA LYS A 2 -7.42 7.27 -6.46
C LYS A 2 -6.10 7.11 -7.21
N MET A 3 -5.64 5.88 -7.38
CA MET A 3 -4.34 5.56 -7.97
C MET A 3 -4.33 4.15 -8.53
N THR A 4 -3.34 3.81 -9.36
CA THR A 4 -3.19 2.43 -9.84
C THR A 4 -2.72 1.50 -8.73
N ARG A 5 -2.91 0.19 -8.92
CA ARG A 5 -2.41 -0.85 -8.02
C ARG A 5 -0.89 -0.78 -7.86
N GLU A 6 -0.17 -0.47 -8.93
CA GLU A 6 1.26 -0.20 -8.91
C GLU A 6 1.61 1.02 -8.05
N GLN A 7 0.91 2.12 -8.22
CA GLN A 7 1.14 3.33 -7.43
C GLN A 7 0.84 3.10 -5.94
N LEU A 8 -0.19 2.31 -5.62
CA LEU A 8 -0.46 1.94 -4.23
C LEU A 8 0.68 1.11 -3.65
N HIS A 9 1.22 0.16 -4.41
CA HIS A 9 2.39 -0.63 -4.02
C HIS A 9 3.60 0.30 -3.78
N ASP A 10 3.99 1.14 -4.73
CA ASP A 10 5.06 2.12 -4.53
C ASP A 10 4.87 2.96 -3.28
N LEU A 11 3.64 3.46 -3.06
CA LEU A 11 3.31 4.31 -1.94
C LEU A 11 3.52 3.60 -0.60
N VAL A 12 3.02 2.37 -0.44
CA VAL A 12 3.18 1.60 0.82
C VAL A 12 4.60 1.11 1.06
N TRP A 13 5.46 1.07 0.04
CA TRP A 13 6.90 0.80 0.18
C TRP A 13 7.74 2.07 0.34
N SER A 14 7.17 3.26 0.12
CA SER A 14 7.86 4.55 0.25
C SER A 14 7.76 5.18 1.65
N MET A 15 6.64 4.95 2.36
CA MET A 15 6.45 5.47 3.72
C MET A 15 5.47 4.63 4.55
N PRO A 16 5.48 4.72 5.89
CA PRO A 16 4.54 4.02 6.76
C PRO A 16 3.08 4.38 6.47
N MET A 17 2.19 3.41 6.61
CA MET A 17 0.75 3.60 6.34
C MET A 17 0.10 4.67 7.21
N THR A 18 0.57 4.85 8.44
CA THR A 18 0.13 5.92 9.34
C THR A 18 0.46 7.31 8.77
N GLU A 19 1.59 7.45 8.07
CA GLU A 19 1.96 8.69 7.40
C GLU A 19 1.13 8.91 6.13
N ILE A 20 0.89 7.85 5.34
CA ILE A 20 0.00 7.91 4.16
C ILE A 20 -1.39 8.37 4.59
N ALA A 21 -1.94 7.75 5.64
CA ALA A 21 -3.24 8.09 6.21
C ALA A 21 -3.33 9.56 6.60
N ARG A 22 -2.31 10.06 7.32
CA ARG A 22 -2.23 11.47 7.72
C ARG A 22 -2.20 12.42 6.54
N LYS A 23 -1.43 12.12 5.48
CA LYS A 23 -1.30 12.98 4.29
C LYS A 23 -2.53 12.96 3.40
N SER A 24 -3.19 11.81 3.28
CA SER A 24 -4.32 11.60 2.37
C SER A 24 -5.69 11.82 3.03
N GLY A 25 -5.74 12.05 4.35
CA GLY A 25 -6.99 12.24 5.09
C GLY A 25 -7.87 10.97 5.17
N VAL A 26 -7.27 9.79 4.96
CA VAL A 26 -7.95 8.49 5.03
C VAL A 26 -7.47 7.71 6.25
N ARG A 27 -8.26 6.74 6.72
CA ARG A 27 -7.83 5.85 7.79
C ARG A 27 -6.80 4.85 7.27
N ASP A 28 -5.74 4.62 8.02
CA ASP A 28 -4.71 3.60 7.73
C ASP A 28 -5.31 2.19 7.56
N GLN A 29 -6.36 1.87 8.33
CA GLN A 29 -7.09 0.61 8.18
C GLN A 29 -7.76 0.48 6.80
N HIS A 30 -8.22 1.56 6.18
CA HIS A 30 -8.78 1.50 4.82
C HIS A 30 -7.69 1.22 3.79
N ILE A 31 -6.51 1.80 3.98
CA ILE A 31 -5.33 1.50 3.16
C ILE A 31 -4.94 0.02 3.31
N ALA A 32 -4.99 -0.52 4.54
CA ALA A 32 -4.63 -1.92 4.80
C ALA A 32 -5.59 -2.87 4.09
N ARG A 33 -6.89 -2.63 4.25
CA ARG A 33 -7.94 -3.42 3.59
C ARG A 33 -7.86 -3.34 2.07
N ALA A 34 -7.54 -2.16 1.52
CA ALA A 34 -7.32 -2.01 0.09
C ALA A 34 -6.13 -2.83 -0.39
N CYS A 35 -5.02 -2.84 0.34
CA CYS A 35 -3.87 -3.67 -0.01
C CYS A 35 -4.21 -5.16 0.09
N ASP A 36 -4.90 -5.58 1.14
CA ASP A 36 -5.25 -7.00 1.33
C ASP A 36 -6.21 -7.49 0.25
N GLY A 37 -7.24 -6.70 -0.07
CA GLY A 37 -8.25 -7.07 -1.06
C GLY A 37 -7.81 -6.91 -2.52
N ALA A 38 -6.89 -5.99 -2.81
CA ALA A 38 -6.22 -5.87 -4.11
C ALA A 38 -4.93 -6.70 -4.21
N GLU A 39 -4.65 -7.56 -3.21
CA GLU A 39 -3.46 -8.42 -3.15
C GLU A 39 -2.14 -7.65 -3.38
N VAL A 40 -2.04 -6.43 -2.86
CA VAL A 40 -0.85 -5.59 -2.91
C VAL A 40 0.07 -5.98 -1.76
N ALA A 41 1.26 -6.47 -2.09
CA ALA A 41 2.27 -6.80 -1.09
C ALA A 41 2.71 -5.55 -0.31
N ARG A 42 2.74 -5.65 1.02
CA ARG A 42 3.12 -4.56 1.93
C ARG A 42 4.41 -4.88 2.70
N PRO A 43 5.12 -3.87 3.22
CA PRO A 43 6.21 -4.09 4.16
C PRO A 43 5.79 -4.94 5.36
N ARG A 44 6.58 -5.99 5.67
CA ARG A 44 6.36 -6.81 6.88
C ARG A 44 6.66 -6.02 8.15
N ALA A 45 6.15 -6.50 9.28
CA ALA A 45 6.51 -5.97 10.59
C ALA A 45 8.04 -5.90 10.74
N GLY A 46 8.54 -4.76 11.24
CA GLY A 46 9.97 -4.49 11.38
C GLY A 46 10.69 -4.03 10.10
N TYR A 47 10.02 -3.95 8.94
CA TYR A 47 10.64 -3.38 7.73
C TYR A 47 11.11 -1.94 7.96
N TRP A 48 10.22 -1.07 8.47
CA TRP A 48 10.55 0.34 8.71
C TRP A 48 11.65 0.52 9.76
N GLN A 49 11.67 -0.33 10.78
CA GLN A 49 12.78 -0.34 11.75
C GLN A 49 14.10 -0.71 11.07
N LYS A 50 14.11 -1.68 10.15
CA LYS A 50 15.32 -2.03 9.39
C LYS A 50 15.78 -0.87 8.49
N VAL A 51 14.84 -0.21 7.79
CA VAL A 51 15.13 0.97 6.96
C VAL A 51 15.75 2.09 7.80
N GLU A 52 15.16 2.40 8.95
CA GLU A 52 15.64 3.43 9.87
C GLU A 52 17.06 3.15 10.39
N HIS A 53 17.38 1.87 10.63
CA HIS A 53 18.72 1.45 11.06
C HIS A 53 19.68 1.17 9.89
N GLY A 54 19.34 1.58 8.66
CA GLY A 54 20.20 1.43 7.47
C GLY A 54 20.48 -0.03 7.08
N LYS A 55 19.64 -0.98 7.50
CA LYS A 55 19.81 -2.40 7.18
C LYS A 55 19.28 -2.71 5.78
N SER A 56 19.84 -3.74 5.17
CA SER A 56 19.32 -4.26 3.91
C SER A 56 17.89 -4.76 4.07
N VAL A 57 17.02 -4.31 3.17
CA VAL A 57 15.60 -4.68 3.14
C VAL A 57 15.22 -5.15 1.73
N THR A 58 14.29 -6.11 1.67
CA THR A 58 13.79 -6.64 0.41
C THR A 58 12.37 -6.15 0.18
N ARG A 59 12.15 -5.51 -0.97
CA ARG A 59 10.82 -5.16 -1.47
C ARG A 59 10.19 -6.36 -2.16
N MET A 60 8.99 -6.75 -1.74
CA MET A 60 8.24 -7.81 -2.43
C MET A 60 7.68 -7.27 -3.74
N ALA A 61 7.85 -8.02 -4.83
CA ALA A 61 7.31 -7.65 -6.13
C ALA A 61 5.78 -7.58 -6.10
N LEU A 62 5.22 -6.70 -6.94
CA LEU A 62 3.80 -6.63 -7.19
C LEU A 62 3.43 -7.67 -8.25
N ALA A 63 3.06 -8.87 -7.81
CA ALA A 63 2.70 -9.96 -8.71
C ALA A 63 1.53 -10.76 -8.13
N ASN A 64 0.50 -10.97 -8.96
CA ASN A 64 -0.59 -11.92 -8.78
C ASN A 64 -1.31 -12.12 -10.12
N ASP A 65 -2.20 -13.12 -10.19
CA ASP A 65 -2.94 -13.45 -11.42
C ASP A 65 -4.31 -12.75 -11.50
N ARG A 66 -4.77 -12.15 -10.39
CA ARG A 66 -6.12 -11.59 -10.26
C ARG A 66 -6.22 -10.12 -10.66
N TYR A 67 -5.18 -9.32 -10.46
CA TYR A 67 -5.25 -7.86 -10.62
C TYR A 67 -4.08 -7.34 -11.45
N ALA A 68 -4.35 -6.51 -12.46
CA ALA A 68 -3.32 -5.87 -13.24
C ALA A 68 -2.63 -4.74 -12.44
N ALA A 69 -1.40 -4.43 -12.79
CA ALA A 69 -0.68 -3.27 -12.23
C ALA A 69 -1.43 -1.94 -12.49
N SER A 70 -2.17 -1.89 -13.60
CA SER A 70 -2.97 -0.74 -14.05
C SER A 70 -4.35 -0.63 -13.40
N ASP A 71 -4.81 -1.64 -12.65
CA ASP A 71 -6.13 -1.60 -12.01
C ASP A 71 -6.22 -0.41 -11.06
N VAL A 72 -7.36 0.27 -11.06
CA VAL A 72 -7.49 1.53 -10.33
C VAL A 72 -8.12 1.28 -8.98
N ILE A 73 -7.40 1.65 -7.92
CA ILE A 73 -7.84 1.55 -6.54
C ILE A 73 -8.28 2.93 -6.06
N THR A 74 -9.51 3.00 -5.54
CA THR A 74 -10.04 4.17 -4.85
C THR A 74 -10.14 3.88 -3.35
N ILE A 75 -9.61 4.77 -2.51
CA ILE A 75 -9.64 4.65 -1.05
C ILE A 75 -10.12 5.99 -0.48
N ASP A 76 -11.21 5.98 0.28
CA ASP A 76 -11.79 7.19 0.88
C ASP A 76 -12.38 6.90 2.28
N ALA A 77 -13.17 7.83 2.82
CA ALA A 77 -13.78 7.69 4.13
C ALA A 77 -14.88 6.61 4.19
N SER A 78 -15.46 6.23 3.05
CA SER A 78 -16.49 5.19 2.93
C SER A 78 -15.92 3.79 2.75
N GLY A 79 -14.66 3.66 2.30
CA GLY A 79 -13.99 2.37 2.17
C GLY A 79 -12.96 2.34 1.05
N TRP A 80 -12.93 1.23 0.31
CA TRP A 80 -12.07 1.06 -0.85
C TRP A 80 -12.77 0.26 -1.96
N THR A 81 -12.40 0.52 -3.20
CA THR A 81 -12.87 -0.19 -4.40
C THR A 81 -11.73 -0.38 -5.40
N ILE A 82 -11.89 -1.36 -6.30
CA ILE A 82 -11.00 -1.62 -7.43
C ILE A 82 -11.84 -1.71 -8.72
N SER A 83 -11.35 -1.10 -9.80
CA SER A 83 -12.03 -1.05 -11.11
C SER A 83 -11.03 -1.21 -12.24
#